data_AF-A0A7X8QH75-F1
#
_entry.id   AF-A0A7X8QH75-F1
#
_cell.length_a   1.000
_cell.length_b   1.000
_cell.length_c   1.000
_cell.angle_alpha   90.00
_cell.angle_beta   90.00
_cell.angle_gamma   90.00
#
_symmetry.space_group_name_H-M   'P 1'
#
loop_
_entity.id
_entity.type
_entity.pdbx_description
1 polymer ?
#
loop_
_entity_poly.entity_id
_entity_poly.type
_entity_poly.pdbx_seq_one_letter_code
_entity_poly.pdbx_strand_id
1 'polypeptide(L)' 'MKITDDTGTPWICDKCSEKLVLEKTNVLYLDADFEVELWKCPKCKMVLIEEELARGKISEVEKALEDK' A
#
# COMPACT_ATOMS: atom_id res chain seq x y z
N MET A 1 4.17 6.49 13.91
CA MET A 1 3.60 5.91 15.15
C MET A 1 2.39 5.10 14.72
N LYS A 2 2.37 3.78 14.93
CA LYS A 2 1.19 2.95 14.61
C LYS A 2 0.15 3.20 15.70
N ILE A 3 -0.98 3.79 15.35
CA ILE A 3 -2.05 4.05 16.31
C ILE A 3 -2.96 2.82 16.31
N THR A 4 -2.92 2.06 17.41
CA THR A 4 -3.83 0.93 17.63
C THR A 4 -5.16 1.47 18.17
N ASP A 5 -6.00 1.97 17.27
CA ASP A 5 -7.39 2.30 17.58
C ASP A 5 -8.32 1.31 16.90
N ASP A 6 -9.24 0.74 17.68
CA ASP A 6 -10.29 -0.25 17.39
C ASP A 6 -11.33 0.21 16.34
N THR A 7 -11.00 1.19 15.50
CA THR A 7 -11.87 1.72 14.45
C THR A 7 -11.09 2.03 13.16
N GLY A 8 -10.73 0.97 12.44
CA GLY A 8 -10.80 0.90 10.97
C GLY A 8 -9.93 1.79 10.09
N THR A 9 -9.06 2.69 10.58
CA THR A 9 -8.13 3.45 9.72
C THR A 9 -6.92 4.02 10.50
N PRO A 10 -5.84 3.23 10.74
CA PRO A 10 -4.81 3.57 11.73
C PRO A 10 -3.70 4.53 11.24
N TRP A 11 -3.85 5.13 10.06
CA TRP A 11 -2.75 5.88 9.43
C TRP A 11 -3.09 7.34 9.17
N ILE A 12 -2.23 8.23 9.68
CA ILE A 12 -2.27 9.67 9.45
C ILE A 12 -0.98 10.09 8.76
N CYS A 13 -1.08 10.92 7.73
CA CYS A 13 0.09 11.47 7.04
C CYS A 13 0.78 12.50 7.93
N ASP A 14 2.03 12.26 8.29
CA ASP A 14 2.83 13.17 9.15
C ASP A 14 2.92 14.60 8.57
N LYS A 15 3.13 14.71 7.25
CA LYS A 15 3.27 15.99 6.55
C LYS A 15 1.97 16.81 6.51
N CYS A 16 0.82 16.14 6.45
CA CYS A 16 -0.48 16.77 6.19
C CYS A 16 -1.41 16.76 7.39
N SER A 17 -1.13 15.93 8.39
CA SER A 17 -2.00 15.59 9.52
C SER A 17 -3.40 15.15 9.10
N GLU A 18 -3.52 14.56 7.91
CA GLU A 18 -4.77 14.08 7.32
C GLU A 18 -4.82 12.55 7.38
N LYS A 19 -6.03 12.00 7.60
CA LYS A 19 -6.26 10.55 7.57
C LYS A 19 -5.95 10.02 6.18
N LEU A 20 -5.15 8.95 6.10
CA LEU A 20 -4.93 8.23 4.86
C LEU A 20 -6.22 7.51 4.47
N VAL A 21 -6.50 7.45 3.18
CA VAL A 21 -7.65 6.74 2.62
C VAL A 21 -7.14 5.55 1.81
N LEU A 22 -7.83 4.41 1.87
CA LEU A 22 -7.55 3.30 0.97
C LEU A 22 -7.99 3.71 -0.44
N GLU A 23 -7.05 3.74 -1.37
CA GLU A 23 -7.29 4.03 -2.77
C GLU A 23 -6.58 2.99 -3.63
N LYS A 24 -7.30 2.44 -4.62
CA LYS A 24 -6.73 1.58 -5.66
C LYS A 24 -5.63 2.34 -6.39
N THR A 25 -4.40 1.86 -6.25
CA THR A 25 -3.21 2.46 -6.85
C THR A 25 -2.51 1.41 -7.69
N ASN A 26 -2.30 1.72 -8.97
CA ASN A 26 -1.43 0.92 -9.81
C ASN A 26 0.03 1.16 -9.38
N VAL A 27 0.71 0.09 -9.02
CA VAL A 27 2.10 0.11 -8.59
C VAL A 27 2.91 -0.68 -9.59
N LEU A 28 3.95 -0.03 -10.12
CA LEU A 28 4.97 -0.68 -10.92
C LEU A 28 6.14 -1.07 -10.01
N TYR A 29 6.50 -2.35 -10.01
CA TYR A 29 7.64 -2.85 -9.28
C TYR A 29 8.37 -3.94 -10.05
N LEU A 30 9.64 -3.71 -10.36
CA LEU A 30 10.50 -4.65 -11.08
C LEU A 30 9.79 -5.22 -12.34
N ASP A 31 9.24 -4.32 -13.17
CA ASP A 31 8.50 -4.64 -14.40
C ASP A 31 7.17 -5.42 -14.23
N ALA A 32 6.72 -5.63 -12.98
CA ALA A 32 5.37 -6.08 -12.69
C ALA A 32 4.48 -4.88 -12.35
N ASP A 33 3.44 -4.64 -13.16
CA ASP A 33 2.36 -3.73 -12.83
C ASP A 33 1.22 -4.48 -12.17
N PHE A 34 0.70 -3.95 -11.07
CA PHE A 34 -0.46 -4.52 -10.41
C PHE A 34 -1.28 -3.44 -9.70
N GLU A 35 -2.58 -3.66 -9.63
CA GLU A 35 -3.50 -2.79 -8.90
C GLU A 35 -3.63 -3.29 -7.46
N VAL A 36 -3.22 -2.47 -6.51
CA VAL A 36 -3.34 -2.77 -5.08
C VAL A 36 -3.99 -1.60 -4.35
N GLU A 37 -4.85 -1.91 -3.38
CA GLU A 37 -5.43 -0.90 -2.50
C GLU A 37 -4.40 -0.46 -1.47
N LEU A 38 -4.00 0.80 -1.53
CA LEU A 38 -2.97 1.37 -0.67
C LEU A 38 -3.48 2.60 0.06
N TRP A 39 -2.95 2.79 1.26
CA TRP A 39 -3.18 3.98 2.05
C TRP A 39 -2.53 5.18 1.36
N LYS A 40 -3.34 6.10 0.85
CA LYS A 40 -2.89 7.29 0.13
C LYS A 40 -3.39 8.57 0.77
N CYS A 41 -2.49 9.54 0.92
CA CYS A 41 -2.83 10.83 1.48
C CYS A 41 -3.58 11.65 0.41
N PRO A 42 -4.81 12.12 0.67
CA PRO A 42 -5.58 12.86 -0.33
C PRO A 42 -4.91 14.19 -0.72
N LYS A 43 -4.14 14.79 0.21
CA LYS A 43 -3.51 16.12 0.08
C LYS A 43 -2.15 16.09 -0.61
N CYS A 44 -1.21 15.27 -0.12
CA CYS A 44 0.15 15.21 -0.69
C CYS A 44 0.39 14.02 -1.61
N LYS A 45 -0.60 13.13 -1.78
CA LYS A 45 -0.53 11.92 -2.61
C LYS A 45 0.52 10.89 -2.17
N MET A 46 1.10 11.05 -0.98
CA MET A 46 2.01 10.06 -0.39
C MET A 46 1.27 8.75 -0.14
N VAL A 47 1.90 7.65 -0.52
CA VAL A 47 1.35 6.30 -0.40
C VAL A 47 2.13 5.56 0.69
N LEU A 48 1.43 4.85 1.57
CA LEU A 48 2.03 4.04 2.62
C LEU A 48 2.00 2.58 2.19
N ILE A 49 3.20 2.00 2.06
CA ILE A 49 3.41 0.61 1.69
C ILE A 49 3.83 -0.11 2.98
N GLU A 50 3.04 -1.09 3.40
CA GLU A 50 3.36 -1.89 4.60
C GLU A 50 4.51 -2.85 4.33
N GLU A 51 5.27 -3.20 5.38
CA GLU A 51 6.41 -4.10 5.25
C GLU A 51 5.99 -5.46 4.66
N GLU A 52 4.82 -5.97 5.05
CA GLU A 52 4.27 -7.22 4.52
C GLU A 52 3.97 -7.14 3.02
N LEU A 53 3.56 -5.99 2.49
CA LEU A 53 3.38 -5.81 1.05
C LEU A 53 4.73 -5.60 0.34
N ALA A 54 5.65 -4.87 0.97
CA ALA A 54 7.01 -4.70 0.47
C ALA A 54 7.77 -6.04 0.40
N ARG A 55 7.56 -6.93 1.38
CA ARG A 55 8.14 -8.28 1.46
C ARG A 55 7.33 -9.32 0.67
N GLY A 56 6.01 -9.20 0.67
CA GLY A 56 5.04 -10.08 0.02
C GLY A 56 5.05 -10.01 -1.51
N LYS A 57 5.70 -8.99 -2.08
CA LYS A 57 6.05 -8.88 -3.51
C LYS A 57 6.81 -10.07 -4.10
N ILE A 58 7.26 -11.02 -3.28
CA ILE A 58 7.87 -12.27 -3.75
C ILE A 58 6.80 -13.32 -4.10
N SER A 59 5.68 -13.42 -3.37
CA SER A 59 4.76 -14.56 -3.55
C SER A 59 3.76 -14.39 -4.71
N GLU A 60 3.36 -13.16 -5.05
CA GLU A 60 2.49 -12.92 -6.22
C GLU A 60 3.24 -13.01 -7.55
N VAL A 61 4.53 -12.67 -7.57
CA VAL A 61 5.40 -12.88 -8.74
C VAL A 61 5.66 -14.36 -8.99
N GLU A 62 5.80 -15.17 -7.93
CA GLU A 62 5.96 -16.63 -8.05
C GLU A 62 4.71 -17.30 -8.66
N LYS A 63 3.49 -16.91 -8.26
CA LYS A 63 2.26 -17.46 -8.85
C LYS A 63 2.01 -17.05 -10.31
N ALA A 64 2.47 -15.88 -10.72
CA ALA A 64 2.37 -15.43 -12.12
C ALA A 64 3.39 -16.14 -13.05
N LEU A 65 4.45 -16.74 -12.50
CA LEU A 65 5.49 -17.46 -13.25
C LEU A 65 5.23 -18.96 -13.43
N GLU A 66 4.29 -19.55 -12.67
CA GLU A 66 3.96 -20.99 -12.75
C GLU A 66 2.92 -21.35 -13.84
N ASP A 67 2.27 -20.36 -14.47
CA ASP A 67 1.28 -20.59 -15.54
C ASP A 67 1.89 -20.55 -16.96
N LYS A 68 3.19 -20.89 -17.10
CA LYS A 68 3.86 -20.92 -18.42
C LYS A 68 4.70 -22.17 -18.66
#